data_AF-A0A6V7PIL6-F1
#
_entry.id   AF-A0A6V7PIL6-F1
#
_cell.length_a   1.000
_cell.length_b   1.000
_cell.length_c   1.000
_cell.angle_alpha   90.00
_cell.angle_beta   90.00
_cell.angle_gamma   90.00
#
_symmetry.space_group_name_H-M   'P 1'
#
loop_
_entity.id
_entity.type
_entity.pdbx_description
1 polymer ?
#
loop_
_entity_poly.entity_id
_entity_poly.type
_entity_poly.pdbx_seq_one_letter_code
_entity_poly.pdbx_strand_id
1 'polypeptide(L)'
;MGWGVPNNIDVIALSFVRKGSDLVTVREVLGPYAKRIKLMSKVENQEGVINFDEILKETDSFMVARGDLGMEIPVEKIFLAQKMMIYKCNLAGKPVVTATQMLESMIKSPRPTRAEATDVANAVLDGTDCVMLSGESAAGAYPEQAVKIMARICIEAESSLDYDTIFKEMIRSTPLPMSPLESLASSAVQTAKQANATLIVVLTRGGTTAKLVAKYRPRVPILSVVVPVLTTDSFDWHVSDETPARHSLIHRGLIPLLAEGSAKATDSESTEGILQAALRLAVERRLCKPRDAVVALHRIGIASVIKIHIVK
;
A
#
# COMPACT_ATOMS: atom_id res chain seq x y z
N MET A 1 10.44 -22.49 1.32
CA MET A 1 10.60 -22.83 -0.11
C MET A 1 9.59 -23.86 -0.60
N GLY A 2 9.44 -25.03 0.04
CA GLY A 2 8.62 -26.13 -0.49
C GLY A 2 7.10 -25.89 -0.63
N TRP A 3 6.51 -24.94 0.11
CA TRP A 3 5.07 -24.67 0.04
C TRP A 3 4.73 -23.29 -0.56
N GLY A 4 5.30 -22.21 -0.03
CA GLY A 4 4.92 -20.85 -0.45
C GLY A 4 5.24 -20.53 -1.91
N VAL A 5 6.40 -20.96 -2.42
CA VAL A 5 6.82 -20.68 -3.80
C VAL A 5 5.91 -21.39 -4.81
N PRO A 6 5.65 -22.71 -4.70
CA PRO A 6 4.70 -23.40 -5.57
C PRO A 6 3.28 -22.84 -5.54
N ASN A 7 2.84 -22.27 -4.41
CA ASN A 7 1.50 -21.70 -4.25
C ASN A 7 1.41 -20.21 -4.63
N ASN A 8 2.44 -19.66 -5.31
CA ASN A 8 2.45 -18.30 -5.82
C ASN A 8 2.13 -17.20 -4.78
N ILE A 9 2.51 -17.39 -3.51
CA ILE A 9 2.27 -16.36 -2.48
C ILE A 9 2.91 -15.01 -2.87
N ASP A 10 2.27 -13.91 -2.47
CA ASP A 10 2.72 -12.56 -2.79
C ASP A 10 3.62 -11.97 -1.70
N VAL A 11 3.30 -12.21 -0.42
CA VAL A 11 3.99 -11.63 0.73
C VAL A 11 4.30 -12.72 1.77
N ILE A 12 5.49 -12.66 2.37
CA ILE A 12 5.87 -13.45 3.54
C ILE A 12 5.98 -12.52 4.74
N ALA A 13 5.14 -12.75 5.75
CA ALA A 13 5.28 -12.10 7.06
C ALA A 13 6.31 -12.87 7.90
N LEU A 14 7.48 -12.27 8.10
CA LEU A 14 8.61 -12.85 8.83
C LEU A 14 8.51 -12.50 10.30
N SER A 15 8.29 -13.52 11.14
CA SER A 15 8.23 -13.37 12.60
C SER A 15 9.61 -13.13 13.22
N PHE A 16 9.63 -12.43 14.35
CA PHE A 16 10.79 -12.19 15.21
C PHE A 16 12.02 -11.64 14.47
N VAL A 17 11.79 -10.70 13.56
CA VAL A 17 12.89 -10.02 12.85
C VAL A 17 13.60 -9.08 13.83
N ARG A 18 14.92 -9.23 13.94
CA ARG A 18 15.76 -8.52 14.93
C ARG A 18 16.76 -7.57 14.30
N LYS A 19 17.15 -7.81 13.06
CA LYS A 19 18.20 -7.03 12.36
C LYS A 19 18.00 -7.09 10.85
N GLY A 20 18.60 -6.14 10.13
CA GLY A 20 18.54 -6.09 8.66
C GLY A 20 19.07 -7.36 7.98
N SER A 21 20.11 -7.99 8.55
CA SER A 21 20.71 -9.21 8.00
C SER A 21 19.77 -10.42 7.99
N ASP A 22 18.76 -10.48 8.87
CA ASP A 22 17.76 -11.54 8.84
C ASP A 22 17.00 -11.54 7.50
N LEU A 23 16.70 -10.35 6.97
CA LEU A 23 16.02 -10.18 5.67
C LEU A 23 16.94 -10.55 4.52
N VAL A 24 18.22 -10.17 4.59
CA VAL A 24 19.22 -10.52 3.58
C VAL A 24 19.31 -12.04 3.44
N THR A 25 19.43 -12.76 4.56
CA THR A 25 19.44 -14.23 4.57
C THR A 25 18.17 -14.82 3.96
N VAL A 26 16.98 -14.29 4.29
CA VAL A 26 15.73 -14.80 3.69
C VAL A 26 15.68 -14.52 2.19
N ARG A 27 16.15 -13.36 1.73
CA ARG A 27 16.23 -13.05 0.29
C ARG A 27 17.17 -14.00 -0.46
N GLU A 28 18.31 -14.34 0.14
CA GLU A 28 19.23 -15.34 -0.41
C GLU A 28 18.58 -16.71 -0.53
N VAL A 29 17.84 -17.15 0.51
CA VAL A 29 17.08 -18.41 0.49
C VAL A 29 15.99 -18.41 -0.58
N LEU A 30 15.31 -17.28 -0.79
CA LEU A 30 14.31 -17.12 -1.85
C LEU A 30 14.94 -17.05 -3.25
N GLY A 31 16.22 -16.72 -3.38
CA GLY A 31 16.95 -16.64 -4.64
C GLY A 31 16.18 -15.81 -5.70
N PRO A 32 15.91 -16.35 -6.91
CA PRO A 32 15.23 -15.62 -7.97
C PRO A 32 13.79 -15.19 -7.60
N TYR A 33 13.14 -15.92 -6.68
CA TYR A 33 11.77 -15.62 -6.25
C TYR A 33 11.69 -14.36 -5.36
N ALA A 34 12.81 -13.89 -4.80
CA ALA A 34 12.87 -12.69 -3.97
C ALA A 34 12.51 -11.40 -4.73
N LYS A 35 12.54 -11.42 -6.08
CA LYS A 35 12.07 -10.30 -6.92
C LYS A 35 10.54 -10.18 -6.90
N ARG A 36 9.87 -11.33 -6.79
CA ARG A 36 8.41 -11.42 -6.79
C ARG A 36 7.88 -11.31 -5.37
N ILE A 37 8.32 -12.18 -4.46
CA ILE A 37 7.74 -12.27 -3.11
C ILE A 37 8.24 -11.13 -2.23
N LYS A 38 7.32 -10.41 -1.61
CA LYS A 38 7.63 -9.31 -0.68
C LYS A 38 7.87 -9.82 0.73
N LEU A 39 8.84 -9.22 1.42
CA LEU A 39 9.11 -9.52 2.82
C LEU A 39 8.45 -8.47 3.71
N MET A 40 7.57 -8.92 4.60
CA MET A 40 6.95 -8.10 5.64
C MET A 40 7.61 -8.43 6.98
N SER A 41 8.39 -7.50 7.53
CA SER A 41 9.05 -7.72 8.83
C SER A 41 8.04 -7.54 9.96
N LYS A 42 7.89 -8.56 10.81
CA LYS A 42 7.18 -8.45 12.09
C LYS A 42 8.22 -8.16 13.17
N VAL A 43 8.17 -6.97 13.76
CA VAL A 43 8.98 -6.64 14.94
C VAL A 43 8.16 -6.93 16.17
N GLU A 44 8.67 -7.89 16.93
CA GLU A 44 7.95 -8.56 18.00
C GLU A 44 8.74 -8.54 19.32
N ASN A 45 9.95 -7.98 19.33
CA ASN A 45 10.81 -7.94 20.51
C ASN A 45 11.60 -6.63 20.62
N GLN A 46 12.22 -6.43 21.79
CA GLN A 46 12.98 -5.22 22.09
C GLN A 46 14.15 -4.99 21.13
N GLU A 47 14.87 -6.04 20.74
CA GLU A 47 16.00 -5.95 19.80
C GLU A 47 15.56 -5.42 18.44
N GLY A 48 14.44 -5.92 17.90
CA GLY A 48 13.88 -5.45 16.64
C GLY A 48 13.43 -3.98 16.68
N VAL A 49 12.94 -3.50 17.83
CA VAL A 49 12.61 -2.07 18.02
C VAL A 49 13.88 -1.21 18.03
N ILE A 50 14.95 -1.67 18.69
CA ILE A 50 16.23 -0.96 18.75
C ILE A 50 16.86 -0.87 17.36
N ASN A 51 16.87 -1.97 16.61
CA ASN A 51 17.48 -2.08 15.28
C ASN A 51 16.53 -1.72 14.13
N PHE A 52 15.41 -1.06 14.44
CA PHE A 52 14.33 -0.85 13.47
C PHE A 52 14.80 -0.14 12.20
N ASP A 53 15.74 0.81 12.29
CA ASP A 53 16.25 1.53 11.11
C ASP A 53 17.02 0.62 10.13
N GLU A 54 17.69 -0.42 10.63
CA GLU A 54 18.35 -1.42 9.78
C GLU A 54 17.33 -2.34 9.12
N ILE A 55 16.33 -2.79 9.89
CA ILE A 55 15.23 -3.61 9.39
C ILE A 55 14.46 -2.85 8.31
N LEU A 56 14.18 -1.56 8.56
CA LEU A 56 13.45 -0.71 7.64
C LEU A 56 14.17 -0.56 6.31
N LYS A 57 15.51 -0.56 6.27
CA LYS A 57 16.27 -0.48 5.01
C LYS A 57 16.05 -1.72 4.13
N GLU A 58 16.06 -2.90 4.72
CA GLU A 58 16.05 -4.18 3.99
C GLU A 58 14.64 -4.73 3.71
N THR A 59 13.64 -4.34 4.51
CA THR A 59 12.28 -4.86 4.40
C THR A 59 11.49 -4.30 3.22
N ASP A 60 10.53 -5.04 2.65
CA ASP A 60 9.60 -4.48 1.65
C ASP A 60 8.40 -3.80 2.31
N SER A 61 8.01 -4.27 3.50
CA SER A 61 6.81 -3.84 4.23
C SER A 61 6.96 -4.18 5.72
N PHE A 62 6.15 -3.58 6.56
CA PHE A 62 6.29 -3.72 8.01
C PHE A 62 4.99 -4.14 8.69
N MET A 63 5.10 -4.89 9.78
CA MET A 63 3.98 -5.19 10.67
C MET A 63 4.34 -4.83 12.12
N VAL A 64 3.54 -3.94 12.71
CA VAL A 64 3.52 -3.68 14.16
C VAL A 64 2.79 -4.86 14.82
N ALA A 65 3.54 -5.88 15.23
CA ALA A 65 2.99 -7.10 15.81
C ALA A 65 2.86 -6.97 17.34
N ARG A 66 1.76 -6.35 17.77
CA ARG A 66 1.55 -5.90 19.16
C ARG A 66 1.37 -7.02 20.17
N GLY A 67 0.88 -8.19 19.74
CA GLY A 67 0.70 -9.35 20.60
C GLY A 67 2.01 -9.78 21.27
N ASP A 68 2.97 -10.27 20.48
CA ASP A 68 4.29 -10.68 20.99
C ASP A 68 5.10 -9.49 21.52
N LEU A 69 5.05 -8.33 20.85
CA LEU A 69 5.75 -7.14 21.31
C LEU A 69 5.31 -6.72 22.72
N GLY A 70 4.02 -6.83 23.04
CA GLY A 70 3.49 -6.49 24.36
C GLY A 70 3.90 -7.45 25.48
N MET A 71 4.45 -8.61 25.14
CA MET A 71 5.07 -9.53 26.10
C MET A 71 6.57 -9.20 26.31
N GLU A 72 7.21 -8.61 25.31
CA GLU A 72 8.65 -8.35 25.28
C GLU A 72 9.05 -6.96 25.81
N ILE A 73 8.18 -5.96 25.67
CA ILE A 73 8.38 -4.61 26.22
C ILE A 73 7.26 -4.25 27.19
N PRO A 74 7.48 -3.32 28.14
CA PRO A 74 6.41 -2.85 29.03
C PRO A 74 5.20 -2.38 28.23
N VAL A 75 4.00 -2.84 28.61
CA VAL A 75 2.76 -2.64 27.86
C VAL A 75 2.45 -1.15 27.64
N GLU A 76 2.78 -0.31 28.61
CA GLU A 76 2.64 1.14 28.54
C GLU A 76 3.57 1.80 27.52
N LYS A 77 4.53 1.08 26.93
CA LYS A 77 5.43 1.58 25.87
C LYS A 77 5.05 1.11 24.47
N ILE A 78 4.07 0.21 24.31
CA ILE A 78 3.67 -0.33 23.00
C ILE A 78 3.25 0.81 22.06
N PHE A 79 2.49 1.78 22.56
CA PHE A 79 2.03 2.90 21.74
C PHE A 79 3.18 3.77 21.21
N LEU A 80 4.26 3.91 21.98
CA LEU A 80 5.47 4.64 21.55
C LEU A 80 6.14 3.91 20.39
N ALA A 81 6.31 2.59 20.52
CA ALA A 81 6.89 1.76 19.47
C ALA A 81 6.02 1.80 18.19
N GLN A 82 4.70 1.61 18.32
CA GLN A 82 3.76 1.70 17.19
C GLN A 82 3.89 3.02 16.42
N LYS A 83 3.75 4.16 17.12
CA LYS A 83 3.81 5.49 16.49
C LYS A 83 5.15 5.74 15.82
N MET A 84 6.26 5.37 16.47
CA MET A 84 7.61 5.51 15.92
C MET A 84 7.78 4.69 14.63
N MET A 85 7.35 3.42 14.64
CA MET A 85 7.51 2.53 13.49
C MET A 85 6.63 2.96 12.31
N ILE A 86 5.37 3.32 12.57
CA ILE A 86 4.45 3.82 11.53
C ILE A 86 5.02 5.09 10.91
N TYR A 87 5.45 6.06 11.72
CA TYR A 87 6.01 7.32 11.23
C TYR A 87 7.22 7.09 10.32
N LYS A 88 8.18 6.27 10.74
CA LYS A 88 9.38 5.98 9.95
C LYS A 88 9.06 5.19 8.66
N CYS A 89 8.10 4.26 8.70
CA CYS A 89 7.61 3.55 7.51
C CYS A 89 7.00 4.52 6.50
N ASN A 90 6.16 5.45 6.97
CA ASN A 90 5.56 6.49 6.13
C ASN A 90 6.64 7.34 5.44
N LEU A 91 7.64 7.81 6.19
CA LEU A 91 8.77 8.56 5.63
C LEU A 91 9.54 7.77 4.55
N ALA A 92 9.79 6.49 4.79
CA ALA A 92 10.46 5.60 3.85
C ALA A 92 9.58 5.22 2.63
N GLY A 93 8.27 5.51 2.67
CA GLY A 93 7.31 5.06 1.66
C GLY A 93 7.10 3.55 1.64
N LYS A 94 7.37 2.87 2.76
CA LYS A 94 7.19 1.42 2.93
C LYS A 94 5.89 1.17 3.68
N PRO A 95 5.03 0.26 3.20
CA PRO A 95 3.73 0.05 3.79
C PRO A 95 3.85 -0.57 5.18
N VAL A 96 3.00 -0.13 6.11
CA VAL A 96 2.97 -0.61 7.49
C VAL A 96 1.58 -1.14 7.85
N VAL A 97 1.55 -2.29 8.51
CA VAL A 97 0.34 -2.95 9.00
C VAL A 97 0.31 -2.88 10.52
N THR A 98 -0.77 -2.38 11.09
CA THR A 98 -1.03 -2.49 12.53
C THR A 98 -1.83 -3.75 12.79
N ALA A 99 -1.34 -4.61 13.68
CA ALA A 99 -1.86 -5.96 13.85
C ALA A 99 -2.11 -6.30 15.31
N THR A 100 -2.82 -7.43 15.50
CA THR A 100 -3.17 -8.10 16.77
C THR A 100 -4.12 -7.32 17.67
N GLN A 101 -5.16 -8.00 18.15
CA GLN A 101 -6.13 -7.52 19.15
C GLN A 101 -6.79 -6.18 18.80
N MET A 102 -7.00 -5.89 17.50
CA MET A 102 -7.62 -4.64 17.09
C MET A 102 -9.12 -4.62 17.45
N LEU A 103 -9.80 -5.76 17.31
CA LEU A 103 -11.21 -5.95 17.66
C LEU A 103 -11.40 -7.26 18.46
N GLU A 104 -10.48 -7.60 19.35
CA GLU A 104 -10.37 -8.91 20.02
C GLU A 104 -11.69 -9.41 20.63
N SER A 105 -12.46 -8.54 21.29
CA SER A 105 -13.75 -8.90 21.88
C SER A 105 -14.74 -9.47 20.87
N MET A 106 -14.58 -9.13 19.58
CA MET A 106 -15.45 -9.60 18.51
C MET A 106 -15.28 -11.07 18.16
N ILE A 107 -14.28 -11.76 18.73
CA ILE A 107 -14.24 -13.23 18.71
C ILE A 107 -15.49 -13.81 19.37
N LYS A 108 -16.00 -13.19 20.44
CA LYS A 108 -17.13 -13.67 21.24
C LYS A 108 -18.33 -12.73 21.25
N SER A 109 -18.17 -11.49 20.79
CA SER A 109 -19.20 -10.44 20.82
C SER A 109 -19.53 -9.93 19.40
N PRO A 110 -20.80 -9.64 19.07
CA PRO A 110 -21.15 -9.04 17.78
C PRO A 110 -20.75 -7.56 17.67
N ARG A 111 -20.25 -6.93 18.74
CA ARG A 111 -19.83 -5.52 18.75
C ARG A 111 -18.49 -5.38 19.46
N PRO A 112 -17.60 -4.50 18.96
CA PRO A 112 -16.34 -4.22 19.64
C PRO A 112 -16.57 -3.32 20.85
N THR A 113 -15.58 -3.26 21.71
CA THR A 113 -15.53 -2.27 22.80
C THR A 113 -15.23 -0.87 22.24
N ARG A 114 -15.44 0.16 23.07
CA ARG A 114 -15.07 1.53 22.72
C ARG A 114 -13.56 1.67 22.54
N ALA A 115 -12.77 0.99 23.39
CA ALA A 115 -11.32 1.00 23.32
C ALA A 115 -10.81 0.40 21.99
N GLU A 116 -11.37 -0.74 21.56
CA GLU A 116 -11.05 -1.38 20.29
C GLU A 116 -11.39 -0.50 19.08
N ALA A 117 -12.59 0.12 19.09
CA ALA A 117 -12.96 1.03 18.02
C ALA A 117 -12.02 2.24 17.94
N THR A 118 -11.64 2.80 19.10
CA THR A 118 -10.67 3.90 19.20
C THR A 118 -9.27 3.46 18.80
N ASP A 119 -8.87 2.22 19.07
CA ASP A 119 -7.57 1.67 18.69
C ASP A 119 -7.43 1.57 17.15
N VAL A 120 -8.44 1.00 16.47
CA VAL A 120 -8.48 0.96 15.00
C VAL A 120 -8.42 2.37 14.41
N ALA A 121 -9.22 3.30 14.95
CA ALA A 121 -9.20 4.68 14.48
C ALA A 121 -7.81 5.31 14.64
N ASN A 122 -7.19 5.18 15.81
CA ASN A 122 -5.87 5.78 16.07
C ASN A 122 -4.76 5.16 15.22
N ALA A 123 -4.80 3.87 14.91
CA ALA A 123 -3.84 3.26 13.98
C ALA A 123 -3.92 3.91 12.58
N VAL A 124 -5.13 4.19 12.10
CA VAL A 124 -5.36 4.92 10.83
C VAL A 124 -4.88 6.36 10.93
N LEU A 125 -5.14 7.03 12.06
CA LEU A 125 -4.70 8.41 12.29
C LEU A 125 -3.17 8.54 12.40
N ASP A 126 -2.51 7.55 13.00
CA ASP A 126 -1.05 7.44 13.04
C ASP A 126 -0.45 7.26 11.63
N GLY A 127 -1.29 6.81 10.68
CA GLY A 127 -0.93 6.67 9.28
C GLY A 127 -0.57 5.24 8.88
N THR A 128 -1.13 4.23 9.55
CA THR A 128 -1.00 2.82 9.09
C THR A 128 -1.54 2.68 7.66
N ASP A 129 -0.91 1.81 6.86
CA ASP A 129 -1.42 1.48 5.52
C ASP A 129 -2.53 0.43 5.58
N CYS A 130 -2.40 -0.53 6.50
CA CYS A 130 -3.41 -1.54 6.73
C CYS A 130 -3.64 -1.77 8.22
N VAL A 131 -4.83 -2.29 8.52
CA VAL A 131 -5.21 -2.86 9.80
C VAL A 131 -5.51 -4.34 9.60
N MET A 132 -5.21 -5.17 10.60
CA MET A 132 -5.29 -6.63 10.46
C MET A 132 -6.15 -7.25 11.56
N LEU A 133 -7.08 -8.11 11.15
CA LEU A 133 -7.80 -9.05 12.02
C LEU A 133 -7.02 -10.36 12.11
N SER A 134 -6.90 -10.90 13.32
CA SER A 134 -6.21 -12.15 13.63
C SER A 134 -7.23 -13.22 14.05
N GLY A 135 -7.44 -13.44 15.35
CA GLY A 135 -8.41 -14.41 15.85
C GLY A 135 -9.86 -14.05 15.48
N GLU A 136 -10.14 -12.74 15.34
CA GLU A 136 -11.47 -12.19 15.05
C GLU A 136 -12.07 -12.74 13.75
N SER A 137 -11.24 -12.92 12.72
CA SER A 137 -11.65 -13.45 11.41
C SER A 137 -11.32 -14.94 11.23
N ALA A 138 -10.22 -15.41 11.84
CA ALA A 138 -9.75 -16.79 11.67
C ALA A 138 -10.59 -17.82 12.43
N ALA A 139 -11.04 -17.48 13.64
CA ALA A 139 -11.76 -18.40 14.52
C ALA A 139 -12.88 -17.72 15.34
N GLY A 140 -13.18 -16.45 15.06
CA GLY A 140 -14.21 -15.68 15.76
C GLY A 140 -15.63 -16.07 15.36
N ALA A 141 -16.59 -15.82 16.24
CA ALA A 141 -18.01 -16.05 15.97
C ALA A 141 -18.63 -15.01 15.01
N TYR A 142 -17.97 -13.86 14.81
CA TYR A 142 -18.50 -12.72 14.05
C TYR A 142 -17.50 -12.16 13.01
N PRO A 143 -16.92 -12.99 12.11
CA PRO A 143 -15.85 -12.57 11.22
C PRO A 143 -16.30 -11.52 10.20
N GLU A 144 -17.50 -11.66 9.64
CA GLU A 144 -18.04 -10.68 8.68
C GLU A 144 -18.33 -9.33 9.36
N GLN A 145 -18.90 -9.34 10.56
CA GLN A 145 -19.19 -8.14 11.32
C GLN A 145 -17.91 -7.40 11.73
N ALA A 146 -16.87 -8.14 12.12
CA ALA A 146 -15.55 -7.59 12.44
C ALA A 146 -14.95 -6.84 11.24
N VAL A 147 -14.98 -7.44 10.04
CA VAL A 147 -14.53 -6.77 8.80
C VAL A 147 -15.38 -5.52 8.52
N LYS A 148 -16.71 -5.62 8.59
CA LYS A 148 -17.62 -4.50 8.30
C LYS A 148 -17.44 -3.33 9.27
N ILE A 149 -17.27 -3.57 10.57
CA ILE A 149 -17.06 -2.48 11.53
C ILE A 149 -15.66 -1.88 11.40
N MET A 150 -14.63 -2.70 11.18
CA MET A 150 -13.27 -2.22 10.92
C MET A 150 -13.26 -1.27 9.72
N ALA A 151 -13.90 -1.65 8.61
CA ALA A 151 -14.03 -0.81 7.43
C ALA A 151 -14.74 0.52 7.71
N ARG A 152 -15.84 0.51 8.48
CA ARG A 152 -16.53 1.76 8.87
C ARG A 152 -15.68 2.67 9.74
N ILE A 153 -14.92 2.11 10.68
CA ILE A 153 -14.01 2.88 11.53
C ILE A 153 -12.90 3.49 10.69
N CYS A 154 -12.31 2.73 9.76
CA CYS A 154 -11.31 3.24 8.83
C CYS A 154 -11.86 4.42 8.03
N ILE A 155 -13.02 4.27 7.38
CA ILE A 155 -13.63 5.36 6.59
C ILE A 155 -13.80 6.65 7.42
N GLU A 156 -14.30 6.53 8.65
CA GLU A 156 -14.47 7.69 9.54
C GLU A 156 -13.12 8.32 9.90
N ALA A 157 -12.14 7.51 10.31
CA ALA A 157 -10.80 7.99 10.67
C ALA A 157 -10.10 8.67 9.47
N GLU A 158 -10.17 8.07 8.28
CA GLU A 158 -9.60 8.64 7.06
C GLU A 158 -10.25 9.96 6.66
N SER A 159 -11.54 10.14 6.93
CA SER A 159 -12.25 11.39 6.64
C SER A 159 -11.83 12.56 7.53
N SER A 160 -11.28 12.27 8.71
CA SER A 160 -10.93 13.26 9.73
C SER A 160 -9.49 13.80 9.62
N LEU A 161 -8.68 13.23 8.73
CA LEU A 161 -7.28 13.59 8.56
C LEU A 161 -7.07 14.94 7.86
N ASP A 162 -6.10 15.70 8.36
CA ASP A 162 -5.56 16.86 7.66
C ASP A 162 -4.48 16.42 6.65
N TYR A 163 -4.94 16.00 5.47
CA TYR A 163 -4.08 15.60 4.35
C TYR A 163 -3.11 16.70 3.90
N ASP A 164 -3.43 17.98 4.14
CA ASP A 164 -2.57 19.08 3.75
C ASP A 164 -1.34 19.18 4.63
N THR A 165 -1.53 19.03 5.95
CA THR A 165 -0.44 18.97 6.91
C THR A 165 0.42 17.74 6.69
N ILE A 166 -0.20 16.56 6.48
CA ILE A 166 0.51 15.31 6.19
C ILE A 166 1.37 15.46 4.92
N PHE A 167 0.81 15.99 3.83
CA PHE A 167 1.55 16.18 2.59
C PHE A 167 2.75 17.11 2.77
N LYS A 168 2.57 18.25 3.44
CA LYS A 168 3.66 19.21 3.70
C LYS A 168 4.78 18.59 4.53
N GLU A 169 4.43 17.82 5.55
CA GLU A 169 5.40 17.13 6.39
C GLU A 169 6.18 16.09 5.58
N MET A 170 5.50 15.29 4.76
CA MET A 170 6.14 14.31 3.87
C MET A 170 7.13 14.95 2.89
N ILE A 171 6.76 16.11 2.31
CA ILE A 171 7.65 16.86 1.42
C ILE A 171 8.88 17.38 2.17
N ARG A 172 8.67 17.99 3.35
CA ARG A 172 9.75 18.54 4.18
C ARG A 172 10.76 17.47 4.60
N SER A 173 10.27 16.27 4.90
CA SER A 173 11.11 15.16 5.36
C SER A 173 11.75 14.35 4.23
N THR A 174 11.41 14.62 2.96
CA THR A 174 12.00 13.91 1.82
C THR A 174 13.29 14.60 1.37
N PRO A 175 14.43 13.88 1.25
CA PRO A 175 15.70 14.46 0.80
C PRO A 175 15.65 15.01 -0.64
N LEU A 176 16.42 16.07 -0.88
CA LEU A 176 16.64 16.64 -2.22
C LEU A 176 18.07 16.36 -2.71
N PRO A 177 18.30 16.14 -4.02
CA PRO A 177 17.29 16.06 -5.08
C PRO A 177 16.49 14.75 -5.04
N MET A 178 15.17 14.83 -5.32
CA MET A 178 14.33 13.64 -5.46
C MET A 178 14.67 12.88 -6.76
N SER A 179 14.38 11.58 -6.78
CA SER A 179 14.38 10.83 -8.05
C SER A 179 13.31 11.38 -9.01
N PRO A 180 13.47 11.21 -10.33
CA PRO A 180 12.47 11.69 -11.30
C PRO A 180 11.05 11.15 -11.05
N LEU A 181 10.93 9.87 -10.67
CA LEU A 181 9.62 9.26 -10.38
C LEU A 181 9.01 9.79 -9.10
N GLU A 182 9.82 10.02 -8.07
CA GLU A 182 9.34 10.57 -6.80
C GLU A 182 8.93 12.03 -6.91
N SER A 183 9.69 12.83 -7.68
CA SER A 183 9.35 14.22 -8.01
C SER A 183 8.02 14.31 -8.77
N LEU A 184 7.78 13.40 -9.73
CA LEU A 184 6.50 13.33 -10.43
C LEU A 184 5.36 12.84 -9.54
N ALA A 185 5.62 11.87 -8.65
CA ALA A 185 4.60 11.36 -7.73
C ALA A 185 4.13 12.46 -6.75
N SER A 186 5.05 13.20 -6.15
CA SER A 186 4.71 14.33 -5.27
C SER A 186 3.98 15.44 -6.04
N SER A 187 4.46 15.75 -7.24
CA SER A 187 3.81 16.74 -8.13
C SER A 187 2.40 16.31 -8.55
N ALA A 188 2.16 15.02 -8.77
CA ALA A 188 0.84 14.51 -9.12
C ALA A 188 -0.15 14.67 -7.97
N VAL A 189 0.28 14.41 -6.73
CA VAL A 189 -0.55 14.65 -5.52
C VAL A 189 -0.84 16.14 -5.34
N GLN A 190 0.18 16.99 -5.48
CA GLN A 190 0.01 18.45 -5.45
C GLN A 190 -0.96 18.95 -6.54
N THR A 191 -0.83 18.42 -7.76
CA THR A 191 -1.70 18.75 -8.90
C THR A 191 -3.13 18.30 -8.63
N ALA A 192 -3.34 17.09 -8.08
CA ALA A 192 -4.67 16.58 -7.76
C ALA A 192 -5.37 17.48 -6.75
N LYS A 193 -4.64 17.97 -5.75
CA LYS A 193 -5.15 18.97 -4.81
C LYS A 193 -5.51 20.28 -5.50
N GLN A 194 -4.59 20.87 -6.27
CA GLN A 194 -4.79 22.17 -6.92
C GLN A 194 -5.91 22.16 -7.96
N ALA A 195 -6.04 21.05 -8.69
CA ALA A 195 -7.10 20.85 -9.69
C ALA A 195 -8.43 20.40 -9.06
N ASN A 196 -8.49 20.23 -7.74
CA ASN A 196 -9.63 19.66 -7.02
C ASN A 196 -10.12 18.35 -7.68
N ALA A 197 -9.16 17.49 -8.05
CA ALA A 197 -9.44 16.22 -8.70
C ALA A 197 -10.16 15.27 -7.73
N THR A 198 -10.99 14.37 -8.27
CA THR A 198 -11.69 13.35 -7.47
C THR A 198 -10.98 12.00 -7.46
N LEU A 199 -10.00 11.81 -8.35
CA LEU A 199 -9.26 10.58 -8.53
C LEU A 199 -7.85 10.88 -9.05
N ILE A 200 -6.87 10.05 -8.64
CA ILE A 200 -5.58 9.94 -9.32
C ILE A 200 -5.52 8.60 -10.04
N VAL A 201 -5.21 8.59 -11.33
CA VAL A 201 -5.04 7.36 -12.12
C VAL A 201 -3.55 7.19 -12.42
N VAL A 202 -2.98 6.06 -12.02
CA VAL A 202 -1.56 5.77 -12.24
C VAL A 202 -1.43 4.53 -13.09
N LEU A 203 -0.88 4.68 -14.30
CA LEU A 203 -0.53 3.54 -15.15
C LEU A 203 0.86 3.07 -14.75
N THR A 204 0.97 1.80 -14.38
CA THR A 204 2.21 1.23 -13.86
C THR A 204 2.40 -0.20 -14.34
N ARG A 205 3.65 -0.60 -14.59
CA ARG A 205 3.99 -2.00 -14.91
C ARG A 205 4.39 -2.77 -13.64
N GLY A 206 5.27 -2.19 -12.83
CA GLY A 206 5.80 -2.82 -11.60
C GLY A 206 5.20 -2.30 -10.28
N GLY A 207 4.24 -1.38 -10.32
CA GLY A 207 3.59 -0.80 -9.13
C GLY A 207 4.34 0.36 -8.47
N THR A 208 5.65 0.53 -8.70
CA THR A 208 6.50 1.52 -8.01
C THR A 208 5.95 2.94 -8.06
N THR A 209 5.47 3.39 -9.23
CA THR A 209 4.92 4.74 -9.39
C THR A 209 3.68 4.96 -8.51
N ALA A 210 2.76 3.98 -8.47
CA ALA A 210 1.55 4.09 -7.64
C ALA A 210 1.92 4.12 -6.15
N LYS A 211 2.89 3.30 -5.73
CA LYS A 211 3.40 3.28 -4.35
C LYS A 211 4.00 4.63 -3.93
N LEU A 212 4.75 5.27 -4.82
CA LEU A 212 5.30 6.61 -4.56
C LEU A 212 4.20 7.67 -4.46
N VAL A 213 3.13 7.58 -5.26
CA VAL A 213 1.97 8.47 -5.11
C VAL A 213 1.30 8.25 -3.75
N ALA A 214 1.12 6.98 -3.34
CA ALA A 214 0.53 6.63 -2.04
C ALA A 214 1.36 7.10 -0.83
N LYS A 215 2.71 7.15 -0.96
CA LYS A 215 3.62 7.70 0.06
C LYS A 215 3.21 9.12 0.47
N TYR A 216 2.79 9.94 -0.49
CA TYR A 216 2.41 11.34 -0.25
C TYR A 216 0.96 11.52 0.23
N ARG A 217 0.25 10.42 0.54
CA ARG A 217 -1.09 10.41 1.16
C ARG A 217 -2.07 11.41 0.51
N PRO A 218 -2.41 11.26 -0.79
CA PRO A 218 -3.47 12.08 -1.38
C PRO A 218 -4.81 11.83 -0.67
N ARG A 219 -5.63 12.88 -0.56
CA ARG A 219 -7.00 12.79 -0.04
C ARG A 219 -7.93 11.92 -0.90
N VAL A 220 -7.61 11.80 -2.19
CA VAL A 220 -8.41 11.07 -3.17
C VAL A 220 -7.86 9.66 -3.41
N PRO A 221 -8.73 8.71 -3.78
CA PRO A 221 -8.28 7.38 -4.15
C PRO A 221 -7.29 7.41 -5.32
N ILE A 222 -6.44 6.39 -5.39
CA ILE A 222 -5.45 6.20 -6.44
C ILE A 222 -5.81 4.92 -7.20
N LEU A 223 -6.34 5.06 -8.41
CA LEU A 223 -6.57 3.94 -9.31
C LEU A 223 -5.23 3.48 -9.90
N SER A 224 -4.69 2.38 -9.39
CA SER A 224 -3.42 1.80 -9.82
C SER A 224 -3.67 0.82 -10.97
N VAL A 225 -3.55 1.30 -12.20
CA VAL A 225 -3.76 0.53 -13.42
C VAL A 225 -2.48 -0.23 -13.76
N VAL A 226 -2.47 -1.52 -13.47
CA VAL A 226 -1.35 -2.43 -13.76
C VAL A 226 -1.45 -2.89 -15.20
N VAL A 227 -0.49 -2.47 -16.01
CA VAL A 227 -0.41 -2.80 -17.43
C VAL A 227 0.48 -4.03 -17.63
N PRO A 228 -0.08 -5.15 -18.11
CA PRO A 228 0.73 -6.33 -18.40
C PRO A 228 1.79 -6.04 -19.47
N VAL A 229 2.98 -6.60 -19.28
CA VAL A 229 4.08 -6.54 -20.25
C VAL A 229 4.10 -7.84 -21.02
N LEU A 230 3.90 -7.75 -22.33
CA LEU A 230 4.10 -8.84 -23.28
C LEU A 230 5.55 -8.83 -23.74
N THR A 231 6.28 -9.90 -23.47
CA THR A 231 7.62 -10.14 -24.02
C THR A 231 7.53 -11.31 -25.00
N THR A 232 7.96 -11.11 -26.24
CA THR A 232 8.06 -12.17 -27.24
C THR A 232 9.53 -12.39 -27.56
N ASP A 233 9.94 -13.64 -27.60
CA ASP A 233 11.07 -14.03 -28.44
C ASP A 233 10.51 -14.68 -29.72
N SER A 234 11.36 -15.03 -30.69
CA SER A 234 10.91 -15.47 -32.02
C SER A 234 10.00 -16.70 -32.01
N PHE A 235 9.87 -17.41 -30.89
CA PHE A 235 9.09 -18.65 -30.79
C PHE A 235 8.16 -18.73 -29.56
N ASP A 236 8.41 -17.94 -28.50
CA ASP A 236 7.63 -17.92 -27.26
C ASP A 236 7.13 -16.50 -26.91
N TRP A 237 5.96 -16.44 -26.28
CA TRP A 237 5.40 -15.20 -25.72
C TRP A 237 5.13 -15.39 -24.23
N HIS A 238 5.46 -14.37 -23.44
CA HIS A 238 5.24 -14.33 -22.00
C HIS A 238 4.52 -13.06 -21.60
N VAL A 239 3.57 -13.18 -20.67
CA VAL A 239 2.85 -12.06 -20.08
C VAL A 239 3.33 -11.88 -18.64
N SER A 240 3.60 -10.65 -18.24
CA SER A 240 3.91 -10.35 -16.83
C SER A 240 2.72 -10.70 -15.92
N ASP A 241 3.03 -11.26 -14.75
CA ASP A 241 2.06 -11.64 -13.72
C ASP A 241 1.33 -10.41 -13.11
N GLU A 242 0.13 -10.66 -12.60
CA GLU A 242 -0.74 -9.74 -11.86
C GLU A 242 -0.22 -9.40 -10.45
N THR A 243 0.88 -10.04 -10.02
CA THR A 243 1.57 -9.79 -8.74
C THR A 243 1.67 -8.29 -8.38
N PRO A 244 2.04 -7.35 -9.28
CA PRO A 244 2.09 -5.92 -8.94
C PRO A 244 0.75 -5.35 -8.47
N ALA A 245 -0.38 -5.84 -9.00
CA ALA A 245 -1.71 -5.44 -8.60
C ALA A 245 -2.04 -5.97 -7.20
N ARG A 246 -1.71 -7.24 -6.92
CA ARG A 246 -1.90 -7.83 -5.58
C ARG A 246 -1.04 -7.15 -4.52
N HIS A 247 0.21 -6.80 -4.85
CA HIS A 247 1.08 -6.01 -3.97
C HIS A 247 0.58 -4.60 -3.69
N SER A 248 -0.24 -4.01 -4.56
CA SER A 248 -0.79 -2.68 -4.30
C SER A 248 -1.79 -2.68 -3.14
N LEU A 249 -2.39 -3.83 -2.79
CA LEU A 249 -3.41 -3.94 -1.74
C LEU A 249 -2.89 -3.60 -0.33
N ILE A 250 -1.57 -3.66 -0.09
CA ILE A 250 -0.98 -3.32 1.20
C ILE A 250 -0.62 -1.83 1.34
N HIS A 251 -0.90 -1.02 0.31
CA HIS A 251 -0.63 0.42 0.33
C HIS A 251 -1.94 1.20 0.44
N ARG A 252 -1.98 2.17 1.35
CA ARG A 252 -3.19 2.98 1.56
C ARG A 252 -3.58 3.75 0.31
N GLY A 253 -4.89 3.78 0.05
CA GLY A 253 -5.48 4.56 -1.04
C GLY A 253 -5.31 3.94 -2.43
N LEU A 254 -4.49 2.89 -2.60
CA LEU A 254 -4.37 2.20 -3.88
C LEU A 254 -5.57 1.28 -4.13
N ILE A 255 -6.21 1.48 -5.27
CA ILE A 255 -7.24 0.60 -5.81
C ILE A 255 -6.65 -0.05 -7.06
N PRO A 256 -6.20 -1.31 -7.00
CA PRO A 256 -5.60 -1.96 -8.16
C PRO A 256 -6.64 -2.27 -9.23
N LEU A 257 -6.25 -2.06 -10.48
CA LEU A 257 -6.97 -2.46 -11.68
C LEU A 257 -5.99 -3.15 -12.63
N LEU A 258 -6.31 -4.34 -13.11
CA LEU A 258 -5.56 -4.95 -14.20
C LEU A 258 -6.07 -4.39 -15.53
N ALA A 259 -5.17 -3.83 -16.34
CA ALA A 259 -5.54 -3.36 -17.67
C ALA A 259 -5.74 -4.56 -18.62
N GLU A 260 -6.74 -4.45 -19.49
CA GLU A 260 -6.85 -5.36 -20.63
C GLU A 260 -5.69 -5.13 -21.60
N GLY A 261 -5.04 -6.21 -22.05
CA GLY A 261 -3.96 -6.13 -23.01
C GLY A 261 -4.44 -5.52 -24.33
N SER A 262 -3.83 -4.42 -24.76
CA SER A 262 -4.18 -3.76 -26.03
C SER A 262 -3.16 -4.11 -27.10
N ALA A 263 -3.55 -4.91 -28.11
CA ALA A 263 -2.75 -5.25 -29.28
C ALA A 263 -2.70 -4.10 -30.32
N LYS A 264 -2.43 -2.87 -29.88
CA LYS A 264 -2.34 -1.69 -30.77
C LYS A 264 -0.90 -1.45 -31.24
N ALA A 265 -0.77 -0.83 -32.42
CA ALA A 265 0.49 -0.68 -33.16
C ALA A 265 1.54 0.23 -32.48
N THR A 266 1.13 1.13 -31.58
CA THR A 266 2.04 2.05 -30.88
C THR A 266 1.78 2.13 -29.38
N ASP A 267 2.84 2.33 -28.60
CA ASP A 267 2.79 2.48 -27.13
C ASP A 267 1.95 3.68 -26.66
N SER A 268 1.84 4.73 -27.47
CA SER A 268 1.05 5.93 -27.15
C SER A 268 -0.45 5.69 -27.30
N GLU A 269 -0.87 5.05 -28.39
CA GLU A 269 -2.29 4.74 -28.66
C GLU A 269 -2.83 3.66 -27.72
N SER A 270 -1.97 2.72 -27.29
CA SER A 270 -2.32 1.73 -26.27
C SER A 270 -2.51 2.40 -24.90
N THR A 271 -1.61 3.31 -24.51
CA THR A 271 -1.68 4.03 -23.23
C THR A 271 -2.94 4.89 -23.10
N GLU A 272 -3.30 5.64 -24.14
CA GLU A 272 -4.52 6.46 -24.13
C GLU A 272 -5.79 5.59 -24.11
N GLY A 273 -5.79 4.47 -24.84
CA GLY A 273 -6.89 3.50 -24.79
C GLY A 273 -7.09 2.89 -23.40
N ILE A 274 -5.98 2.48 -22.75
CA ILE A 274 -6.00 1.93 -21.39
C ILE A 274 -6.50 2.99 -20.40
N LEU A 275 -6.05 4.24 -20.51
CA LEU A 275 -6.50 5.33 -19.65
C LEU A 275 -8.01 5.56 -19.80
N GLN A 276 -8.53 5.60 -21.03
CA GLN A 276 -9.97 5.76 -21.27
C GLN A 276 -10.78 4.59 -20.70
N ALA A 277 -10.32 3.35 -20.87
CA ALA A 277 -10.96 2.17 -20.29
C ALA A 277 -10.96 2.23 -18.75
N ALA A 278 -9.83 2.62 -18.14
CA ALA A 278 -9.73 2.80 -16.70
C ALA A 278 -10.68 3.90 -16.18
N LEU A 279 -10.82 5.01 -16.89
CA LEU A 279 -11.76 6.08 -16.53
C LEU A 279 -13.22 5.63 -16.64
N ARG A 280 -13.59 4.87 -17.67
CA ARG A 280 -14.95 4.29 -17.79
C ARG A 280 -15.26 3.39 -16.60
N LEU A 281 -14.35 2.49 -16.27
CA LEU A 281 -14.52 1.61 -15.11
C LEU A 281 -14.55 2.40 -13.79
N ALA A 282 -13.77 3.47 -13.67
CA ALA A 282 -13.81 4.35 -12.51
C ALA A 282 -15.19 4.99 -12.32
N VAL A 283 -15.84 5.41 -13.41
CA VAL A 283 -17.22 5.92 -13.38
C VAL A 283 -18.22 4.83 -13.00
N GLU A 284 -18.11 3.63 -13.59
CA GLU A 284 -18.96 2.48 -13.27
C GLU A 284 -18.86 2.07 -11.79
N ARG A 285 -17.64 2.09 -11.24
CA ARG A 285 -17.35 1.82 -9.82
C ARG A 285 -17.62 3.00 -8.89
N ARG A 286 -18.13 4.12 -9.42
CA ARG A 286 -18.44 5.35 -8.67
C ARG A 286 -17.25 5.97 -7.95
N LEU A 287 -16.04 5.79 -8.50
CA LEU A 287 -14.82 6.43 -8.02
C LEU A 287 -14.71 7.88 -8.51
N CYS A 288 -15.32 8.21 -9.65
CA CYS A 288 -15.48 9.56 -10.17
C CYS A 288 -16.81 9.69 -10.93
N LYS A 289 -17.19 10.92 -11.28
CA LYS A 289 -18.40 11.24 -12.06
C LYS A 289 -18.03 11.97 -13.35
N PRO A 290 -18.91 11.96 -14.36
CA PRO A 290 -18.75 12.84 -15.51
C PRO A 290 -18.57 14.30 -15.06
N ARG A 291 -17.67 15.02 -15.73
CA ARG A 291 -17.22 16.39 -15.46
C ARG A 291 -16.27 16.57 -14.26
N ASP A 292 -15.96 15.50 -13.53
CA ASP A 292 -14.91 15.56 -12.52
C ASP A 292 -13.53 15.74 -13.16
N ALA A 293 -12.64 16.44 -12.46
CA ALA A 293 -11.23 16.47 -12.79
C ALA A 293 -10.53 15.22 -12.24
N VAL A 294 -9.64 14.63 -13.04
CA VAL A 294 -8.81 13.47 -12.68
C VAL A 294 -7.37 13.78 -13.06
N VAL A 295 -6.43 13.39 -12.20
CA VAL A 295 -4.99 13.49 -12.51
C VAL A 295 -4.48 12.13 -12.96
N ALA A 296 -3.99 12.03 -14.18
CA ALA A 296 -3.39 10.82 -14.73
C ALA A 296 -1.86 10.93 -14.74
N LEU A 297 -1.18 9.90 -14.23
CA LEU A 297 0.26 9.75 -14.25
C LEU A 297 0.62 8.49 -15.06
N HIS A 298 1.32 8.68 -16.18
CA HIS A 298 1.71 7.56 -17.05
C HIS A 298 3.01 7.86 -17.80
N ARG A 299 3.48 6.90 -18.59
CA ARG A 299 4.66 7.06 -19.47
C ARG A 299 4.26 7.28 -20.93
N ILE A 300 5.09 8.01 -21.66
CA ILE A 300 5.05 8.16 -23.11
C ILE A 300 6.49 7.98 -23.62
N GLY A 301 6.78 6.84 -24.24
CA GLY A 301 8.15 6.45 -24.53
C GLY A 301 9.00 6.40 -23.26
N ILE A 302 10.09 7.18 -23.22
CA ILE A 302 10.99 7.29 -22.05
C ILE A 302 10.54 8.37 -21.04
N ALA A 303 9.61 9.24 -21.42
CA ALA A 303 9.14 10.34 -20.59
C ALA A 303 8.02 9.87 -19.64
N SER A 304 7.95 10.48 -18.45
CA SER A 304 6.83 10.31 -17.52
C SER A 304 6.06 11.62 -17.44
N VAL A 305 4.73 11.55 -17.52
CA VAL A 305 3.86 12.72 -17.77
C VAL A 305 2.71 12.73 -16.77
N ILE A 306 2.38 13.93 -16.28
CA ILE A 306 1.17 14.23 -15.52
C ILE A 306 0.18 14.92 -16.46
N LYS A 307 -1.06 14.42 -16.54
CA LYS A 307 -2.16 15.03 -17.29
C LYS A 307 -3.33 15.31 -16.34
N ILE A 308 -3.95 16.47 -16.51
CA ILE A 308 -5.28 16.73 -15.93
C ILE A 308 -6.30 16.39 -17.02
N HIS A 309 -7.25 15.51 -16.68
CA HIS A 309 -8.30 15.06 -17.58
C HIS A 309 -9.67 15.37 -16.98
N ILE A 310 -10.61 15.84 -17.78
CA ILE A 310 -12.01 16.00 -17.37
C ILE A 310 -12.78 14.78 -17.88
N VAL A 311 -13.40 14.04 -16.97
CA VAL A 311 -14.18 12.84 -17.30
C VAL A 311 -15.36 13.25 -18.19
N LYS A 312 -15.51 12.58 -19.33
CA LYS A 312 -16.63 12.81 -20.26
C LYS A 312 -17.89 12.07 -19.82
#